data_AF-A0A9Q0EEY2-F1
#
_entry.id   AF-A0A9Q0EEY2-F1
#
_cell.length_a   1.000
_cell.length_b   1.000
_cell.length_c   1.000
_cell.angle_alpha   90.00
_cell.angle_beta   90.00
_cell.angle_gamma   90.00
#
_symmetry.space_group_name_H-M   'P 1'
#
loop_
_entity.id
_entity.type
_entity.pdbx_description
1 polymer ?
#
loop_
_entity_poly.entity_id
_entity_poly.type
_entity_poly.pdbx_seq_one_letter_code
_entity_poly.pdbx_strand_id
1 'polypeptide(L)'
;MESIWPEMDGVVSVPFEISPDLADMTDTIMKAMALVSEHTCVSFHKRTTESEYLLFFPSKSCASYVGFRGGSQKLFVGKLCSVGNVAHEILHALGFHHEHTRDDRDQYITIFQNNIMNGLARNFVKRDGKTFGLPYDSASILHYGR
;
A
#
# COMPACT_ATOMS: atom_id res chain seq x y z
N MET A 1 12.02 -0.37 12.63
CA MET A 1 11.31 -1.62 12.33
C MET A 1 9.87 -1.21 12.10
N GLU A 2 9.41 -1.19 10.85
CA GLU A 2 8.03 -0.84 10.56
C GLU A 2 7.12 -1.93 11.11
N SER A 3 6.03 -1.53 11.79
CA SER A 3 5.13 -2.46 12.43
C SER A 3 4.25 -3.15 11.40
N ILE A 4 4.04 -4.45 11.60
CA ILE A 4 3.12 -5.28 10.83
C ILE A 4 1.76 -5.29 11.52
N TRP A 5 0.70 -5.53 10.74
CA TRP A 5 -0.63 -5.75 11.31
C TRP A 5 -0.63 -7.03 12.17
N PRO A 6 -1.39 -7.06 13.28
CA PRO A 6 -1.48 -8.26 14.10
C PRO A 6 -1.97 -9.47 13.31
N GLU A 7 -1.27 -10.60 13.49
CA GLU A 7 -1.60 -11.90 12.91
C GLU A 7 -2.16 -12.81 14.01
N MET A 8 -3.24 -13.54 13.70
CA MET A 8 -3.82 -14.57 14.56
C MET A 8 -4.03 -15.83 13.74
N ASP A 9 -3.43 -16.95 14.17
CA ASP A 9 -3.54 -18.25 13.52
C ASP A 9 -3.22 -18.25 12.00
N GLY A 10 -2.20 -17.52 11.58
CA GLY A 10 -1.81 -17.44 10.16
C GLY A 10 -2.60 -16.42 9.33
N VAL A 11 -3.58 -15.73 9.94
CA VAL A 11 -4.47 -14.79 9.27
C VAL A 11 -4.23 -13.37 9.78
N VAL A 12 -4.09 -12.44 8.84
CA VAL A 12 -4.13 -11.01 9.14
C VAL A 12 -5.54 -10.53 8.80
N SER A 13 -6.33 -10.18 9.81
CA SER A 13 -7.71 -9.70 9.62
C SER A 13 -7.76 -8.19 9.87
N VAL A 14 -7.81 -7.40 8.81
CA VAL A 14 -7.70 -5.93 8.85
C VAL A 14 -9.11 -5.32 8.92
N PRO A 15 -9.48 -4.67 10.04
CA PRO A 15 -10.75 -3.95 10.11
C PRO A 15 -10.69 -2.73 9.20
N PHE A 16 -11.79 -2.45 8.50
CA PHE A 16 -11.88 -1.28 7.64
C PHE A 16 -13.18 -0.49 7.78
N GLU A 17 -13.08 0.79 7.43
CA GLU A 17 -14.20 1.71 7.29
C GLU A 17 -14.02 2.50 5.99
N ILE A 18 -15.10 2.72 5.25
CA ILE A 18 -15.09 3.55 4.04
C ILE A 18 -15.83 4.85 4.37
N SER A 19 -15.14 5.98 4.20
CA SER A 19 -15.78 7.29 4.36
C SER A 19 -17.03 7.40 3.47
N PRO A 20 -18.16 7.95 3.98
CA PRO A 20 -19.36 8.17 3.17
C PRO A 20 -19.09 8.99 1.90
N ASP A 21 -18.08 9.87 1.92
CA ASP A 21 -17.66 10.69 0.79
C ASP A 21 -17.04 9.88 -0.37
N LEU A 22 -16.80 8.59 -0.18
CA LEU A 22 -16.30 7.64 -1.18
C LEU A 22 -17.38 6.67 -1.66
N ALA A 23 -18.67 7.05 -1.56
CA ALA A 23 -19.78 6.22 -2.01
C ALA A 23 -19.60 5.72 -3.46
N ASP A 24 -19.11 6.59 -4.37
CA ASP A 24 -18.82 6.27 -5.78
C ASP A 24 -17.60 5.36 -5.97
N MET A 25 -16.69 5.30 -5.00
CA MET A 25 -15.48 4.48 -5.03
C MET A 25 -15.63 3.14 -4.28
N THR A 26 -16.79 2.88 -3.65
CA THR A 26 -16.98 1.70 -2.79
C THR A 26 -16.70 0.39 -3.52
N ASP A 27 -17.22 0.21 -4.74
CA ASP A 27 -16.99 -1.00 -5.54
C ASP A 27 -15.49 -1.19 -5.88
N THR A 28 -14.79 -0.11 -6.22
CA THR A 28 -13.35 -0.12 -6.48
C THR A 28 -12.55 -0.55 -5.24
N ILE A 29 -12.90 -0.01 -4.08
CA ILE A 29 -12.26 -0.33 -2.80
C ILE A 29 -12.50 -1.80 -2.43
N MET A 30 -13.75 -2.27 -2.54
CA MET A 30 -14.09 -3.67 -2.25
C MET A 30 -13.36 -4.64 -3.19
N LYS A 31 -13.27 -4.33 -4.49
CA LYS A 31 -12.50 -5.15 -5.45
C LYS A 31 -11.00 -5.16 -5.16
N ALA A 32 -10.43 -4.05 -4.69
CA ALA A 32 -9.03 -4.00 -4.31
C ALA A 32 -8.73 -4.85 -3.07
N MET A 33 -9.60 -4.79 -2.05
CA MET A 33 -9.50 -5.68 -0.88
C MET A 33 -9.66 -7.16 -1.26
N ALA A 34 -10.61 -7.48 -2.14
CA ALA A 34 -10.80 -8.82 -2.67
C ALA A 34 -9.55 -9.33 -3.42
N LEU A 35 -8.98 -8.52 -4.31
CA LEU A 35 -7.78 -8.88 -5.06
C LEU A 35 -6.61 -9.29 -4.15
N VAL A 36 -6.39 -8.54 -3.06
CA VAL A 36 -5.37 -8.89 -2.06
C VAL A 36 -5.74 -10.18 -1.33
N SER A 37 -7.01 -10.33 -0.94
CA SER A 37 -7.48 -11.48 -0.14
C SER A 37 -7.49 -12.80 -0.93
N GLU A 38 -7.73 -12.74 -2.25
CA GLU A 38 -7.73 -13.92 -3.14
C GLU A 38 -6.34 -14.55 -3.30
N HIS A 39 -5.27 -13.78 -3.06
CA HIS A 39 -3.89 -14.20 -3.32
C HIS A 39 -3.04 -14.29 -2.06
N THR A 40 -3.59 -14.01 -0.88
CA THR A 40 -2.84 -13.94 0.39
C THR A 40 -3.67 -14.45 1.56
N CYS A 41 -3.07 -14.53 2.75
CA CYS A 41 -3.78 -14.78 4.01
C CYS A 41 -4.35 -13.50 4.66
N VAL A 42 -4.28 -12.36 3.97
CA VAL A 42 -4.87 -11.10 4.45
C VAL A 42 -6.37 -11.13 4.14
N SER A 43 -7.18 -10.78 5.13
CA SER A 43 -8.62 -10.63 5.01
C SER A 43 -9.05 -9.27 5.52
N PHE A 44 -10.22 -8.81 5.07
CA PHE A 44 -10.79 -7.53 5.46
C PHE A 44 -12.20 -7.73 5.99
N HIS A 45 -12.53 -7.06 7.10
CA HIS A 45 -13.87 -7.05 7.64
C HIS A 45 -14.31 -5.63 8.00
N LYS A 46 -15.62 -5.38 7.89
CA LYS A 46 -16.17 -4.08 8.30
C LYS A 46 -15.91 -3.90 9.79
N ARG A 47 -15.31 -2.78 10.12
CA ARG A 47 -15.07 -2.36 11.49
C ARG A 47 -16.37 -2.33 12.29
N THR A 48 -16.27 -2.75 13.55
CA THR A 48 -17.31 -2.63 14.56
C THR A 48 -16.82 -1.74 15.71
N THR A 49 -16.01 -2.28 16.61
CA THR A 49 -15.51 -1.59 17.81
C THR A 49 -13.99 -1.44 17.83
N GLU A 50 -13.28 -1.97 16.85
CA GLU A 50 -11.83 -1.96 16.78
C GLU A 50 -11.31 -0.51 16.79
N SER A 51 -10.32 -0.22 17.62
CA SER A 51 -9.65 1.08 17.66
C SER A 51 -8.62 1.24 16.54
N GLU A 52 -8.14 0.12 15.99
CA GLU A 52 -7.06 0.06 15.02
C GLU A 52 -7.62 -0.47 13.69
N TYR A 53 -7.61 0.35 12.65
CA TYR A 53 -8.30 0.03 11.41
C TYR A 53 -7.84 0.90 10.24
N LEU A 54 -8.11 0.41 9.02
CA LEU A 54 -7.97 1.20 7.81
C LEU A 54 -9.21 2.05 7.57
N LEU A 55 -9.03 3.36 7.52
CA LEU A 55 -10.04 4.31 7.09
C LEU A 55 -9.77 4.72 5.64
N PHE A 56 -10.57 4.22 4.69
CA PHE A 56 -10.54 4.72 3.32
C PHE A 56 -11.12 6.14 3.31
N PHE A 57 -10.30 7.12 2.91
CA PHE A 57 -10.57 8.54 3.09
C PHE A 57 -10.43 9.31 1.77
N PRO A 58 -11.34 10.23 1.43
CA PRO A 58 -11.30 10.96 0.17
C PRO A 58 -10.05 11.82 0.03
N SER A 59 -9.47 11.84 -1.17
CA SER A 59 -8.27 12.60 -1.52
C SER A 59 -8.27 13.02 -2.99
N LYS A 60 -7.28 13.83 -3.39
CA LYS A 60 -7.00 14.14 -4.80
C LYS A 60 -6.07 13.11 -5.46
N SER A 61 -5.41 12.26 -4.68
CA SER A 61 -4.47 11.23 -5.14
C SER A 61 -4.64 9.93 -4.35
N CYS A 62 -4.07 8.83 -4.86
CA CYS A 62 -3.93 7.57 -4.13
C CYS A 62 -2.68 7.68 -3.25
N ALA A 63 -2.78 7.33 -1.97
CA ALA A 63 -1.65 7.27 -1.06
C ALA A 63 -1.97 6.48 0.20
N SER A 64 -0.96 5.91 0.83
CA SER A 64 -1.05 5.28 2.14
C SER A 64 0.20 5.51 2.97
N TYR A 65 0.08 5.31 4.28
CA TYR A 65 1.24 5.13 5.14
C TYR A 65 1.84 3.74 4.90
N VAL A 66 3.15 3.60 5.09
CA VAL A 66 3.78 2.27 5.06
C VAL A 66 3.67 1.63 6.44
N GLY A 67 3.11 0.42 6.46
CA GLY A 67 2.95 -0.41 7.65
C GLY A 67 1.80 -0.01 8.57
N PHE A 68 1.70 -0.77 9.65
CA PHE A 68 0.75 -0.54 10.73
C PHE A 68 1.15 0.68 11.55
N ARG A 69 0.22 1.62 11.78
CA ARG A 69 0.46 2.87 12.50
C ARG A 69 -0.20 2.92 13.88
N GLY A 70 -1.07 1.96 14.19
CA GLY A 70 -1.98 2.01 15.34
C GLY A 70 -3.11 3.03 15.15
N GLY A 71 -4.19 2.86 15.91
CA GLY A 71 -5.38 3.71 15.81
C GLY A 71 -6.06 3.70 14.42
N SER A 72 -6.86 4.72 14.13
CA SER A 72 -7.43 4.91 12.79
C SER A 72 -6.35 5.43 11.83
N GLN A 73 -5.91 4.61 10.86
CA GLN A 73 -4.96 5.06 9.85
C GLN A 73 -5.64 5.26 8.49
N LYS A 74 -5.35 6.39 7.85
CA LYS A 74 -6.00 6.75 6.58
C LYS A 74 -5.30 6.08 5.41
N LEU A 75 -6.11 5.53 4.51
CA LEU A 75 -5.73 5.19 3.14
C LEU A 75 -6.47 6.16 2.21
N PHE A 76 -5.71 6.99 1.52
CA PHE A 76 -6.23 8.09 0.71
C PHE A 76 -6.65 7.59 -0.66
N VAL A 77 -7.91 7.81 -1.03
CA VAL A 77 -8.49 7.38 -2.30
C VAL A 77 -9.01 8.60 -3.05
N GLY A 78 -8.46 8.83 -4.24
CA GLY A 78 -8.97 9.80 -5.20
C GLY A 78 -9.87 9.16 -6.26
N LYS A 79 -10.68 9.99 -6.92
CA LYS A 79 -11.65 9.57 -7.95
C LYS A 79 -11.04 8.86 -9.16
N LEU A 80 -9.74 9.06 -9.40
CA LEU A 80 -8.99 8.43 -10.50
C LEU A 80 -8.22 7.18 -10.05
N CYS A 81 -8.30 6.79 -8.78
CA CYS A 81 -7.66 5.57 -8.31
C CYS A 81 -8.39 4.36 -8.91
N SER A 82 -7.67 3.57 -9.71
CA SER A 82 -8.15 2.27 -10.17
C SER A 82 -8.13 1.24 -9.03
N VAL A 83 -8.72 0.06 -9.28
CA VAL A 83 -8.62 -1.11 -8.37
C VAL A 83 -7.14 -1.43 -8.07
N GLY A 84 -6.29 -1.39 -9.09
CA GLY A 84 -4.85 -1.62 -8.93
C GLY A 84 -4.16 -0.56 -8.08
N ASN A 85 -4.56 0.72 -8.22
CA ASN A 85 -4.00 1.77 -7.36
C ASN A 85 -4.41 1.56 -5.90
N VAL A 86 -5.67 1.23 -5.62
CA VAL A 86 -6.10 0.99 -4.23
C VAL A 86 -5.42 -0.27 -3.66
N ALA A 87 -5.24 -1.32 -4.46
CA ALA A 87 -4.50 -2.51 -4.04
C ALA A 87 -3.03 -2.20 -3.72
N HIS A 88 -2.37 -1.36 -4.53
CA HIS A 88 -1.03 -0.84 -4.25
C HIS A 88 -0.97 -0.11 -2.90
N GLU A 89 -1.93 0.78 -2.63
CA GLU A 89 -1.99 1.50 -1.35
C GLU A 89 -2.28 0.58 -0.14
N ILE A 90 -3.04 -0.50 -0.35
CA ILE A 90 -3.24 -1.53 0.68
C ILE A 90 -1.92 -2.24 0.98
N LEU A 91 -1.13 -2.60 -0.04
CA LEU A 91 0.19 -3.22 0.18
C LEU A 91 1.15 -2.28 0.94
N HIS A 92 1.11 -0.98 0.67
CA HIS A 92 1.80 -0.01 1.51
C HIS A 92 1.32 -0.09 2.96
N ALA A 93 0.01 -0.06 3.21
CA ALA A 93 -0.54 -0.16 4.55
C ALA A 93 -0.15 -1.47 5.28
N LEU A 94 0.10 -2.54 4.53
CA LEU A 94 0.57 -3.83 5.05
C LEU A 94 2.09 -3.86 5.34
N GLY A 95 2.85 -2.86 4.89
CA GLY A 95 4.27 -2.70 5.22
C GLY A 95 5.24 -2.82 4.05
N PHE A 96 4.75 -2.85 2.82
CA PHE A 96 5.64 -2.95 1.65
C PHE A 96 6.04 -1.57 1.13
N HIS A 97 7.33 -1.40 0.83
CA HIS A 97 7.83 -0.22 0.13
C HIS A 97 7.75 -0.40 -1.39
N HIS A 98 7.98 0.68 -2.13
CA HIS A 98 8.10 0.61 -3.58
C HIS A 98 9.27 -0.28 -4.01
N GLU A 99 9.08 -1.06 -5.07
CA GLU A 99 10.11 -1.99 -5.57
C GLU A 99 11.41 -1.26 -5.94
N HIS A 100 11.31 -0.08 -6.56
CA HIS A 100 12.46 0.76 -6.94
C HIS A 100 13.17 1.41 -5.73
N THR A 101 12.74 1.12 -4.51
CA THR A 101 13.43 1.57 -3.29
C THR A 101 14.20 0.46 -2.59
N ARG A 102 14.20 -0.77 -3.12
CA ARG A 102 15.02 -1.87 -2.59
C ARG A 102 16.51 -1.51 -2.60
N ASP A 103 17.24 -2.13 -1.67
CA ASP A 103 18.69 -1.92 -1.54
C ASP A 103 19.48 -2.43 -2.74
N ASP A 104 19.02 -3.52 -3.36
CA ASP A 104 19.62 -4.17 -4.53
C ASP A 104 19.18 -3.57 -5.88
N ARG A 105 18.29 -2.57 -5.89
CA ARG A 105 17.70 -2.03 -7.13
C ARG A 105 18.71 -1.60 -8.19
N ASP A 106 19.90 -1.15 -7.79
CA ASP A 106 20.88 -0.55 -8.71
C ASP A 106 21.50 -1.62 -9.63
N GLN A 107 21.25 -2.91 -9.36
CA GLN A 107 21.55 -4.02 -10.26
C GLN A 107 20.54 -4.17 -11.41
N TYR A 108 19.36 -3.54 -11.29
CA TYR A 108 18.21 -3.76 -12.17
C TYR A 108 17.75 -2.48 -12.88
N ILE A 109 17.88 -1.32 -12.21
CA ILE A 109 17.43 -0.03 -12.72
C ILE A 109 18.48 1.06 -12.50
N THR A 110 18.39 2.11 -13.31
CA THR A 110 19.17 3.35 -13.11
C THR A 110 18.21 4.50 -12.85
N ILE A 111 18.42 5.23 -11.75
CA ILE A 111 17.67 6.45 -11.46
C ILE A 111 18.39 7.65 -12.09
N PHE A 112 17.79 8.23 -13.12
CA PHE A 112 18.28 9.47 -13.74
C PHE A 112 17.96 10.68 -12.86
N GLN A 113 18.84 10.96 -11.89
CA GLN A 113 18.63 12.01 -10.87
C GLN A 113 18.27 13.38 -11.44
N ASN A 114 18.88 13.76 -12.58
CA ASN A 114 18.64 15.05 -13.24
C ASN A 114 17.21 15.18 -13.82
N ASN A 115 16.48 14.08 -13.97
CA ASN A 115 15.10 14.07 -14.48
C ASN A 115 14.06 14.05 -13.36
N ILE A 116 14.50 13.97 -12.09
CA ILE A 116 13.57 13.98 -10.95
C ILE A 116 13.06 15.40 -10.74
N MET A 117 11.73 15.56 -10.67
CA MET A 117 11.12 16.84 -10.33
C MET A 117 11.59 17.34 -8.96
N ASN A 118 11.87 18.65 -8.88
CA ASN A 118 12.34 19.30 -7.66
C ASN A 118 11.45 18.96 -6.46
N GLY A 119 12.08 18.53 -5.36
CA GLY A 119 11.39 18.13 -4.13
C GLY A 119 10.94 16.67 -4.05
N LEU A 120 11.06 15.88 -5.14
CA LEU A 120 10.63 14.47 -5.16
C LEU A 120 11.75 13.44 -5.03
N ALA A 121 13.01 13.87 -4.91
CA ALA A 121 14.16 12.97 -4.76
C ALA A 121 14.00 11.94 -3.63
N ARG A 122 13.31 12.30 -2.54
CA ARG A 122 13.03 11.40 -1.41
C ARG A 122 12.26 10.13 -1.77
N ASN A 123 11.48 10.16 -2.86
CA ASN A 123 10.70 9.00 -3.34
C ASN A 123 11.58 7.95 -4.02
N PHE A 124 12.82 8.30 -4.36
CA PHE A 124 13.81 7.43 -5.00
C PHE A 124 14.96 7.06 -4.05
N VAL A 125 14.87 7.42 -2.78
CA VAL A 125 15.86 7.01 -1.77
C VAL A 125 15.62 5.54 -1.43
N LYS A 126 16.71 4.76 -1.29
CA LYS A 126 16.63 3.35 -0.88
C LYS A 126 15.99 3.22 0.51
N ARG A 127 15.42 2.05 0.78
CA ARG A 127 14.79 1.71 2.05
C ARG A 127 15.29 0.35 2.48
N ASP A 128 15.89 0.31 3.66
CA ASP A 128 16.26 -0.93 4.34
C ASP A 128 14.99 -1.77 4.53
N GLY A 129 15.01 -2.99 3.99
CA GLY A 129 13.85 -3.87 4.02
C GLY A 129 14.23 -5.32 3.75
N LYS A 130 13.39 -6.25 4.21
CA LYS A 130 13.58 -7.67 3.88
C LYS A 130 13.06 -7.91 2.47
N THR A 131 13.91 -8.47 1.61
CA THR A 131 13.50 -8.96 0.28
C THR A 131 12.86 -10.35 0.33
N PHE A 132 12.92 -11.00 1.51
CA PHE A 132 12.47 -12.38 1.73
C PHE A 132 13.12 -13.40 0.76
N GLY A 133 14.29 -13.06 0.21
CA GLY A 133 14.96 -13.90 -0.80
C GLY A 133 14.30 -13.85 -2.18
N LEU A 134 13.31 -12.99 -2.40
CA LEU A 134 12.64 -12.83 -3.68
C LEU A 134 13.45 -11.95 -4.63
N PRO A 135 13.49 -12.28 -5.94
CA PRO A 135 14.17 -11.47 -6.94
C PRO A 135 13.48 -10.10 -7.08
N TYR A 136 14.21 -9.13 -7.65
CA TYR A 136 13.64 -7.84 -8.02
C TYR A 136 12.57 -8.03 -9.10
N ASP A 137 11.37 -7.50 -8.87
CA ASP A 137 10.26 -7.63 -9.81
C ASP A 137 9.91 -6.30 -10.49
N SER A 138 10.44 -6.12 -11.69
CA SER A 138 10.15 -4.93 -12.51
C SER A 138 8.67 -4.80 -12.94
N ALA A 139 7.87 -5.87 -12.83
CA ALA A 139 6.44 -5.88 -13.09
C ALA A 139 5.59 -5.77 -11.81
N SER A 140 6.23 -5.64 -10.65
CA SER A 140 5.56 -5.49 -9.35
C SER A 140 4.58 -4.33 -9.40
N ILE A 141 3.40 -4.53 -8.82
CA ILE A 141 2.42 -3.45 -8.65
C ILE A 141 2.98 -2.29 -7.82
N LEU A 142 4.02 -2.55 -7.02
CA LEU A 142 4.74 -1.56 -6.19
C LEU A 142 5.90 -0.87 -6.94
N HIS A 143 6.16 -1.23 -8.20
CA HIS A 143 7.15 -0.56 -9.02
C HIS A 143 6.54 0.71 -9.63
N TYR A 144 7.28 1.83 -9.61
CA TYR A 144 6.88 3.01 -10.38
C TYR A 144 6.79 2.70 -11.88
N GLY A 145 5.96 3.46 -12.59
CA GLY A 145 5.83 3.35 -14.05
C GLY A 145 7.19 3.46 -14.75
N ARG A 146 7.27 2.82 -15.93
CA ARG A 146 8.44 2.86 -16.81
C ARG A 146 8.30 3.95 -17.86
#